data_AF-A0A356SED4-F1
#
_entry.id   AF-A0A356SED4-F1
#
_cell.length_a   1.000
_cell.length_b   1.000
_cell.length_c   1.000
_cell.angle_alpha   90.00
_cell.angle_beta   90.00
_cell.angle_gamma   90.00
#
_symmetry.space_group_name_H-M   'P 1'
#
loop_
_entity.id
_entity.type
_entity.pdbx_description
1 polymer ?
#
loop_
_entity_poly.entity_id
_entity_poly.type
_entity_poly.pdbx_seq_one_letter_code
_entity_poly.pdbx_strand_id
1 'polypeptide(L)'
;MTNYFQVFDLAPRVAIDVADLQARYEQIIILCHPDKYAGAPAFEQRAAAKRAADVNEAYEVLAHTVARAGHLLALRGVDIQSLERQPASPDFLFEQMTLREEVQMLNTLTDAEAVALSERITTAYDDAKNK
;
A
#
# COMPACT_ATOMS: atom_id res chain seq x y z
N MET A 1 -2.79 3.18 18.19
CA MET A 1 -2.32 2.82 16.84
C MET A 1 -0.89 3.30 16.68
N THR A 2 0.02 2.44 16.23
CA THR A 2 1.45 2.78 16.09
C THR A 2 1.67 3.61 14.82
N ASN A 3 2.53 4.63 14.89
CA ASN A 3 2.83 5.45 13.72
C ASN A 3 3.95 4.82 12.88
N TYR A 4 3.59 4.07 11.83
CA TYR A 4 4.55 3.46 10.89
C TYR A 4 5.54 4.43 10.24
N PHE A 5 5.21 5.71 10.07
CA PHE A 5 6.16 6.68 9.52
C PHE A 5 7.40 6.87 10.41
N GLN A 6 7.24 6.70 11.73
CA GLN A 6 8.35 6.82 12.68
C GLN A 6 9.35 5.67 12.56
N VAL A 7 8.93 4.50 12.07
CA VAL A 7 9.82 3.34 11.87
C VAL A 7 10.91 3.67 10.86
N PHE A 8 10.59 4.48 9.85
CA PHE A 8 11.50 4.86 8.78
C PHE A 8 11.97 6.32 8.89
N ASP A 9 11.75 7.00 10.01
CA ASP A 9 12.09 8.42 10.20
C ASP A 9 11.52 9.33 9.08
N LEU A 10 10.26 9.08 8.72
CA LEU A 10 9.53 9.85 7.71
C LEU A 10 8.49 10.76 8.38
N ALA A 11 8.28 11.94 7.77
CA ALA A 11 7.15 12.79 8.15
C ALA A 11 5.81 12.13 7.72
N PRO A 12 4.74 12.16 8.54
CA PRO A 12 3.45 11.60 8.17
C PRO A 12 2.78 12.39 7.03
N ARG A 13 2.84 11.87 5.80
CA ARG A 13 2.25 12.47 4.60
C ARG A 13 1.85 11.41 3.57
N VAL A 14 0.85 11.71 2.74
CA VAL A 14 0.41 10.78 1.67
C VAL A 14 1.45 10.73 0.55
N ALA A 15 2.06 11.85 0.20
CA ALA A 15 3.11 11.91 -0.81
C ALA A 15 4.49 11.70 -0.15
N ILE A 16 4.98 10.47 -0.14
CA ILE A 16 6.36 10.13 0.24
C ILE A 16 7.13 9.61 -0.97
N ASP A 17 8.45 9.72 -0.91
CA ASP A 17 9.34 9.07 -1.85
C ASP A 17 9.42 7.57 -1.52
N VAL A 18 8.90 6.74 -2.41
CA VAL A 18 8.86 5.28 -2.24
C VAL A 18 10.26 4.66 -2.38
N ALA A 19 11.15 5.28 -3.17
CA ALA A 19 12.53 4.82 -3.29
C ALA A 19 13.32 5.07 -1.99
N ASP A 20 13.12 6.25 -1.36
CA ASP A 20 13.69 6.54 -0.03
C ASP A 20 13.12 5.58 1.02
N LEU A 21 11.80 5.33 1.03
CA LEU A 21 11.18 4.34 1.91
C LEU A 21 11.82 2.95 1.75
N GLN A 22 11.99 2.49 0.50
CA GLN A 22 12.58 1.19 0.21
C GLN A 22 14.03 1.11 0.70
N ALA A 23 14.84 2.14 0.44
CA ALA A 23 16.23 2.17 0.89
C ALA A 23 16.34 2.09 2.44
N ARG A 24 15.47 2.80 3.16
CA ARG A 24 15.43 2.75 4.63
C ARG A 24 14.93 1.40 5.14
N TYR A 25 13.94 0.81 4.48
CA TYR A 25 13.46 -0.53 4.78
C TYR A 25 14.58 -1.58 4.68
N GLU A 26 15.32 -1.57 3.57
CA GLU A 26 16.43 -2.50 3.35
C GLU A 26 17.50 -2.36 4.46
N GLN A 27 17.86 -1.12 4.82
CA GLN A 27 18.80 -0.85 5.92
C GLN A 27 18.33 -1.45 7.25
N ILE A 28 17.05 -1.30 7.60
CA ILE A 28 16.50 -1.78 8.87
C ILE A 28 16.38 -3.30 8.89
N ILE A 29 15.87 -3.92 7.82
CA ILE A 29 15.69 -5.38 7.74
C ILE A 29 17.03 -6.10 7.82
N ILE A 30 18.08 -5.56 7.20
CA ILE A 30 19.43 -6.10 7.35
C ILE A 30 19.83 -6.13 8.83
N LEU A 31 19.47 -5.14 9.65
CA LEU A 31 19.84 -5.08 11.07
C LEU A 31 19.03 -6.04 11.94
N CYS A 32 17.75 -6.28 11.64
CA CYS A 32 16.85 -7.09 12.46
C CYS A 32 16.53 -8.48 11.87
N HIS A 33 17.19 -8.90 10.79
CA HIS A 33 16.92 -10.18 10.14
C HIS A 33 17.03 -11.37 11.12
N PRO A 34 16.02 -12.27 11.19
CA PRO A 34 16.01 -13.39 12.14
C PRO A 34 17.25 -14.28 12.05
N ASP A 35 17.81 -14.49 10.85
CA ASP A 35 19.01 -15.31 10.65
C ASP A 35 20.23 -14.80 11.41
N LYS A 36 20.35 -13.49 11.64
CA LYS A 36 21.45 -12.92 12.45
C LYS A 36 21.38 -13.36 13.92
N TYR A 37 20.21 -13.79 14.37
CA TYR A 37 19.92 -14.19 15.74
C TYR A 37 19.69 -15.70 15.88
N ALA A 38 19.86 -16.50 14.83
CA ALA A 38 19.60 -17.95 14.88
C ALA A 38 20.39 -18.70 15.97
N GLY A 39 21.59 -18.21 16.31
CA GLY A 39 22.42 -18.73 17.42
C GLY A 39 22.19 -18.06 18.78
N ALA A 40 21.33 -17.05 18.86
CA ALA A 40 21.08 -16.27 20.08
C ALA A 40 20.06 -16.97 21.01
N PRO A 41 19.94 -16.54 22.28
CA PRO A 41 18.90 -17.03 23.17
C PRO A 41 17.48 -16.89 22.59
N ALA A 42 16.57 -17.79 22.97
CA ALA A 42 15.21 -17.83 22.42
C ALA A 42 14.39 -16.54 22.61
N PHE A 43 14.73 -15.71 23.61
CA PHE A 43 14.09 -14.41 23.79
C PHE A 43 14.58 -13.39 22.75
N GLU A 44 15.87 -13.41 22.39
CA GLU A 44 16.47 -12.53 21.39
C GLU A 44 15.97 -12.88 19.98
N GLN A 45 15.90 -14.18 19.67
CA GLN A 45 15.31 -14.67 18.41
C GLN A 45 13.87 -14.17 18.23
N ARG A 46 13.03 -14.31 19.26
CA ARG A 46 11.66 -13.81 19.24
C ARG A 46 11.59 -12.29 19.11
N ALA A 47 12.47 -11.56 19.79
CA ALA A 47 12.53 -10.11 19.70
C ALA A 47 12.98 -9.62 18.32
N ALA A 48 13.89 -10.33 17.64
CA ALA A 48 14.31 -10.05 16.28
C ALA A 48 13.19 -10.33 15.28
N ALA A 49 12.57 -11.52 15.36
CA ALA A 49 11.43 -11.89 14.52
C ALA A 49 10.27 -10.90 14.64
N LYS A 50 9.94 -10.47 15.87
CA LYS A 50 8.91 -9.45 16.08
C LYS A 50 9.29 -8.11 15.45
N ARG A 51 10.53 -7.65 15.62
CA ARG A 51 10.98 -6.40 15.00
C ARG A 51 10.94 -6.47 13.47
N ALA A 52 11.36 -7.58 12.88
CA ALA A 52 11.28 -7.78 11.43
C ALA A 52 9.82 -7.76 10.95
N ALA A 53 8.91 -8.42 11.66
CA ALA A 53 7.48 -8.40 11.35
C ALA A 53 6.87 -6.99 11.43
N ASP A 54 7.17 -6.25 12.50
CA ASP A 54 6.68 -4.88 12.70
C ASP A 54 7.20 -3.93 11.59
N VAL A 55 8.46 -4.11 11.13
CA VAL A 55 9.05 -3.33 10.02
C VAL A 55 8.42 -3.70 8.67
N ASN A 56 8.20 -4.99 8.41
CA ASN A 56 7.55 -5.45 7.18
C ASN A 56 6.12 -4.90 7.08
N GLU A 57 5.34 -4.98 8.16
CA GLU A 57 3.98 -4.43 8.19
C GLU A 57 3.98 -2.92 7.91
N ALA A 58 4.89 -2.18 8.55
CA ALA A 58 5.04 -0.74 8.33
C ALA A 58 5.39 -0.43 6.87
N TYR A 59 6.30 -1.20 6.26
CA TYR A 59 6.69 -1.03 4.87
C TYR A 59 5.54 -1.32 3.90
N GLU A 60 4.84 -2.45 4.05
CA GLU A 60 3.69 -2.83 3.21
C GLU A 60 2.61 -1.74 3.22
N VAL A 61 2.27 -1.23 4.41
CA VAL A 61 1.27 -0.16 4.54
C VAL A 61 1.73 1.14 3.89
N LEU A 62 3.00 1.52 4.08
CA LEU A 62 3.51 2.79 3.56
C LEU A 62 3.90 2.74 2.09
N ALA A 63 4.21 1.59 1.50
CA ALA A 63 4.55 1.45 0.09
C ALA A 63 3.34 1.71 -0.81
N HIS A 64 2.15 1.28 -0.39
CA HIS A 64 0.91 1.45 -1.15
C HIS A 64 0.19 2.75 -0.80
N THR A 65 -0.11 3.57 -1.82
CA THR A 65 -0.64 4.94 -1.61
C THR A 65 -2.00 4.93 -0.88
N VAL A 66 -2.91 4.02 -1.25
CA VAL A 66 -4.24 3.89 -0.63
C VAL A 66 -4.12 3.43 0.83
N ALA A 67 -3.32 2.40 1.10
CA ALA A 67 -3.08 1.91 2.46
C ALA A 67 -2.43 2.99 3.34
N ARG A 68 -1.45 3.72 2.81
CA ARG A 68 -0.79 4.86 3.47
C ARG A 68 -1.76 5.99 3.79
N ALA A 69 -2.65 6.33 2.86
CA ALA A 69 -3.71 7.33 3.09
C ALA A 69 -4.67 6.87 4.18
N GLY A 70 -5.09 5.60 4.15
CA GLY A 70 -5.87 4.98 5.22
C GLY A 70 -5.18 5.09 6.57
N HIS A 71 -3.92 4.67 6.67
CA HIS A 71 -3.12 4.76 7.89
C HIS A 71 -3.08 6.19 8.46
N LEU A 72 -2.90 7.20 7.62
CA LEU A 72 -2.94 8.61 8.03
C LEU A 72 -4.30 9.06 8.57
N LEU A 73 -5.39 8.53 8.03
CA LEU A 73 -6.75 8.79 8.53
C LEU A 73 -6.93 8.13 9.90
N ALA A 74 -6.52 6.88 10.05
CA ALA A 74 -6.62 6.17 11.32
C ALA A 74 -5.70 6.75 12.41
N LEU A 75 -4.52 7.30 12.06
CA LEU A 75 -3.71 8.10 12.99
C LEU A 75 -4.43 9.36 13.50
N ARG A 76 -5.41 9.88 12.75
CA ARG A 76 -6.28 11.00 13.16
C ARG A 76 -7.58 10.53 13.84
N GLY A 77 -7.71 9.24 14.12
CA GLY A 77 -8.89 8.66 14.78
C GLY A 77 -10.09 8.41 13.86
N VAL A 78 -9.90 8.44 12.54
CA VAL A 78 -10.96 8.09 11.58
C VAL A 78 -11.09 6.58 11.48
N ASP A 79 -12.31 6.07 11.65
CA ASP A 79 -12.63 4.65 11.47
C ASP A 79 -12.79 4.31 9.98
N ILE A 80 -11.70 3.84 9.36
CA ILE A 80 -11.67 3.41 7.96
C ILE A 80 -12.65 2.24 7.73
N GLN A 81 -12.77 1.32 8.68
CA GLN A 81 -13.64 0.15 8.54
C GLN A 81 -15.12 0.57 8.47
N SER A 82 -15.50 1.62 9.18
CA SER A 82 -16.82 2.22 9.04
C SER A 82 -17.01 2.89 7.68
N LEU A 83 -15.97 3.51 7.11
CA LEU A 83 -16.05 4.16 5.79
C LEU A 83 -16.19 3.12 4.67
N GLU A 84 -15.43 2.02 4.74
CA GLU A 84 -15.49 0.92 3.76
C GLU A 84 -16.87 0.23 3.70
N ARG A 85 -17.64 0.28 4.79
CA ARG A 85 -19.00 -0.28 4.85
C ARG A 85 -20.05 0.66 4.27
N GLN A 86 -19.71 1.92 4.00
CA GLN A 86 -20.65 2.84 3.36
C GLN A 86 -20.80 2.45 1.89
N PRO A 87 -22.04 2.31 1.38
CA PRO A 87 -22.24 2.03 -0.03
C PRO A 87 -21.70 3.19 -0.86
N ALA A 88 -20.96 2.86 -1.92
CA ALA A 88 -20.54 3.86 -2.88
C ALA A 88 -21.76 4.45 -3.62
N SER A 89 -21.62 5.64 -4.20
CA SER A 89 -22.71 6.27 -4.93
C SER A 89 -23.16 5.40 -6.12
N PRO A 90 -24.45 5.43 -6.50
CA PRO A 90 -24.93 4.70 -7.68
C PRO A 90 -24.15 5.03 -8.95
N ASP A 91 -23.80 6.31 -9.14
CA ASP A 91 -23.02 6.77 -10.30
C ASP A 91 -21.62 6.14 -10.33
N PHE A 92 -20.94 6.08 -9.18
CA PHE A 92 -19.63 5.44 -9.07
C PHE A 92 -19.72 3.93 -9.31
N LEU A 93 -20.75 3.27 -8.77
CA LEU A 93 -20.95 1.83 -8.99
C LEU A 93 -21.23 1.52 -10.47
N PHE A 94 -22.01 2.36 -11.16
CA PHE A 94 -22.25 2.23 -12.59
C PHE A 94 -20.95 2.38 -13.39
N GLU A 95 -20.15 3.41 -13.10
CA GLU A 95 -18.83 3.59 -13.72
C GLU A 95 -17.92 2.36 -13.50
N GLN A 96 -17.86 1.83 -12.27
CA GLN A 96 -17.08 0.62 -11.98
C GLN A 96 -17.61 -0.62 -12.72
N MET A 97 -18.92 -0.76 -12.90
CA MET A 97 -19.48 -1.84 -13.70
C MET A 97 -19.08 -1.73 -15.17
N THR A 98 -19.21 -0.54 -15.77
CA THR A 98 -18.79 -0.29 -17.16
C THR A 98 -17.30 -0.58 -17.36
N LEU A 99 -16.42 -0.12 -16.46
CA LEU A 99 -14.99 -0.42 -16.54
C LEU A 99 -14.70 -1.93 -16.48
N ARG A 100 -15.44 -2.68 -15.65
CA ARG A 100 -15.30 -4.14 -15.58
C ARG A 100 -15.74 -4.82 -16.87
N GLU A 101 -16.82 -4.36 -17.49
CA GLU A 101 -17.28 -4.88 -18.79
C GLU A 101 -16.24 -4.62 -19.89
N GLU A 102 -15.67 -3.42 -19.94
CA GLU A 102 -14.60 -3.08 -20.89
C GLU A 102 -13.37 -3.98 -20.71
N VAL A 103 -12.96 -4.24 -19.46
CA VAL A 103 -11.84 -5.16 -19.16
C VAL A 103 -12.16 -6.61 -19.55
N GLN A 104 -13.40 -7.07 -19.38
CA GLN A 104 -13.80 -8.42 -19.81
C GLN A 104 -13.69 -8.61 -21.32
N MET A 105 -13.92 -7.54 -22.09
CA MET A 105 -13.78 -7.55 -23.55
C MET A 105 -12.33 -7.61 -24.01
N LEU A 106 -11.34 -7.41 -23.13
CA LEU A 106 -9.92 -7.30 -23.50
C LEU A 106 -9.39 -8.50 -24.31
N ASN A 107 -9.87 -9.72 -24.04
CA ASN A 107 -9.50 -10.91 -24.79
C ASN A 107 -10.12 -11.00 -26.20
N THR A 108 -11.04 -10.11 -26.53
CA THR A 108 -11.71 -10.01 -27.83
C THR A 108 -11.22 -8.81 -28.65
N LEU A 109 -10.43 -7.94 -28.03
CA LEU A 109 -9.84 -6.77 -28.66
C LEU A 109 -8.61 -7.15 -29.49
N THR A 110 -8.30 -6.32 -30.49
CA THR A 110 -6.99 -6.34 -31.13
C THR A 110 -5.92 -5.83 -30.16
N ASP A 111 -4.64 -6.18 -30.40
CA ASP A 111 -3.52 -5.72 -29.56
C ASP A 111 -3.49 -4.19 -29.40
N ALA A 112 -3.80 -3.44 -30.46
CA ALA A 112 -3.84 -1.98 -30.44
C ALA A 112 -4.95 -1.44 -29.53
N GLU A 113 -6.13 -2.06 -29.57
CA GLU A 113 -7.28 -1.68 -28.74
C GLU A 113 -7.06 -2.05 -27.26
N ALA A 114 -6.42 -3.19 -26.99
CA ALA A 114 -6.07 -3.62 -25.63
C ALA A 114 -5.04 -2.68 -24.99
N VAL A 115 -4.02 -2.24 -25.74
CA VAL A 115 -3.05 -1.24 -25.26
C VAL A 115 -3.73 0.09 -24.95
N ALA A 116 -4.57 0.60 -25.86
CA ALA A 116 -5.30 1.86 -25.65
C ALA A 116 -6.22 1.80 -24.41
N LEU A 117 -6.89 0.67 -24.19
CA LEU A 117 -7.70 0.45 -22.99
C LEU A 117 -6.85 0.48 -21.71
N SER A 118 -5.71 -0.20 -21.69
CA SER A 118 -4.79 -0.22 -20.54
C SER A 118 -4.22 1.17 -20.23
N GLU A 119 -3.83 1.94 -21.25
CA GLU A 119 -3.32 3.30 -21.08
C GLU A 119 -4.37 4.24 -20.49
N ARG A 120 -5.62 4.14 -20.96
CA ARG A 120 -6.74 4.93 -20.41
C ARG A 120 -7.00 4.60 -18.95
N ILE A 121 -7.03 3.31 -18.58
CA ILE A 121 -7.23 2.87 -17.19
C ILE A 121 -6.09 3.36 -16.29
N THR A 122 -4.85 3.26 -16.77
CA THR A 122 -3.66 3.70 -16.02
C THR A 122 -3.70 5.22 -15.80
N THR A 123 -4.04 5.99 -16.84
CA THR A 123 -4.19 7.44 -16.74
C THR A 123 -5.27 7.84 -15.75
N ALA A 124 -6.45 7.21 -15.82
CA ALA A 124 -7.54 7.48 -14.87
C ALA A 124 -7.15 7.16 -13.42
N TYR A 125 -6.39 6.09 -13.21
CA TYR A 125 -5.86 5.73 -11.89
C TYR A 125 -4.83 6.75 -11.38
N ASP A 126 -3.88 7.17 -12.21
CA ASP A 126 -2.86 8.15 -11.84
C ASP A 126 -3.47 9.54 -11.55
N ASP A 127 -4.47 9.95 -12.32
CA ASP A 127 -5.22 11.19 -12.08
C ASP A 127 -5.98 11.14 -10.74
N ALA A 128 -6.58 10.00 -10.41
CA ALA A 128 -7.25 9.80 -9.13
C ALA A 128 -6.27 9.77 -7.95
N LYS A 129 -5.04 9.27 -8.17
CA LYS A 129 -3.97 9.20 -7.17
C LYS A 129 -3.34 10.56 -6.86
N ASN A 130 -3.31 11.47 -7.83
CA ASN A 130 -2.63 12.77 -7.72
C ASN A 130 -3.55 13.95 -7.36
N LYS A 131 -4.87 13.72 -7.26
CA LYS A 131 -5.85 14.68 -6.73
C LYS A 131 -5.85 14.70 -5.20
#